data_AF-A0A972P2X8-F1
#
_entry.id   AF-A0A972P2X8-F1
#
_cell.length_a   1.000
_cell.length_b   1.000
_cell.length_c   1.000
_cell.angle_alpha   90.00
_cell.angle_beta   90.00
_cell.angle_gamma   90.00
#
_symmetry.space_group_name_H-M   'P 1'
#
loop_
_entity.id
_entity.type
_entity.pdbx_description
1 polymer ?
#
loop_
_entity_poly.entity_id
_entity_poly.type
_entity_poly.pdbx_seq_one_letter_code
_entity_poly.pdbx_strand_id
1 'polypeptide(L)'
;MKTDTLSKLQQAARDGACRLIYFDQSGFSASPPVQRGWSPVGEPHRVLPQPHCRRSVLGAFDFGANLLKHEASKATIKRPDVIQFLDEVAQEGAPGLMTVVVLDNASIHHNIDQETIDRWFLDHRMVLFYLPPYSPELNLIEIIWKHAKYHWRRFVTWTKETIDTEIAKLLGGYSSEFEIRFA
;
A
#
# COMPACT_ATOMS: atom_id res chain seq x y z
N MET A 1 18.51 11.75 10.97
CA MET A 1 18.64 12.36 9.62
C MET A 1 17.49 11.97 8.68
N LYS A 2 17.32 10.70 8.25
CA LYS A 2 16.19 10.32 7.37
C LYS A 2 14.82 10.37 8.07
N THR A 3 14.75 9.93 9.33
CA THR A 3 13.51 9.99 10.13
C THR A 3 13.04 11.43 10.32
N ASP A 4 13.95 12.35 10.65
CA ASP A 4 13.63 13.77 10.81
C ASP A 4 13.12 14.40 9.50
N THR A 5 13.71 14.01 8.36
CA THR A 5 13.23 14.42 7.04
C THR A 5 11.82 13.90 6.78
N LEU A 6 11.56 12.63 7.09
CA LEU A 6 10.22 12.05 6.92
C LEU A 6 9.18 12.80 7.77
N SER A 7 9.49 13.12 9.03
CA SER A 7 8.59 13.91 9.88
C SER A 7 8.32 15.30 9.30
N LYS A 8 9.33 15.97 8.73
CA LYS A 8 9.14 17.25 8.04
C LYS A 8 8.27 17.12 6.79
N LEU A 9 8.45 16.04 6.02
CA LEU A 9 7.61 15.74 4.85
C LEU A 9 6.17 15.47 5.24
N GLN A 10 5.94 14.73 6.33
CA GLN A 10 4.59 14.50 6.88
C GLN A 10 3.94 15.83 7.28
N GLN A 11 4.67 16.71 7.95
CA GLN A 11 4.15 18.04 8.30
C GLN A 11 3.84 18.87 7.03
N ALA A 12 4.76 18.93 6.07
CA ALA A 12 4.56 19.64 4.81
C ALA A 12 3.34 19.11 4.02
N ALA A 13 3.10 17.80 4.06
CA ALA A 13 1.92 17.19 3.44
C ALA A 13 0.61 17.56 4.16
N ARG A 14 0.62 17.64 5.50
CA ARG A 14 -0.53 18.15 6.28
C ARG A 14 -0.83 19.61 5.97
N ASP A 15 0.20 20.41 5.74
CA ASP A 15 0.09 21.82 5.39
C ASP A 15 -0.26 22.04 3.90
N GLY A 16 -0.40 20.95 3.11
CA GLY A 16 -0.70 21.01 1.68
C GLY A 16 0.45 21.52 0.80
N ALA A 17 1.67 21.61 1.34
CA ALA A 17 2.86 22.08 0.64
C ALA A 17 3.50 21.02 -0.27
N CYS A 18 3.22 19.73 -0.01
CA CYS A 18 3.60 18.63 -0.89
C CYS A 18 2.56 17.51 -0.84
N ARG A 19 2.61 16.63 -1.84
CA ARG A 19 1.89 15.35 -1.83
C ARG A 19 2.84 14.27 -1.34
N LEU A 20 2.50 13.57 -0.27
CA LEU A 20 3.32 12.50 0.30
C LEU A 20 2.63 11.16 0.10
N ILE A 21 3.24 10.30 -0.70
CA ILE A 21 2.74 8.97 -1.03
C ILE A 21 3.59 7.92 -0.33
N TYR A 22 2.98 7.00 0.40
CA TYR A 22 3.63 5.78 0.89
C TYR A 22 3.33 4.64 -0.07
N PHE A 23 4.36 4.06 -0.65
CA PHE A 23 4.22 2.94 -1.58
C PHE A 23 4.75 1.65 -0.96
N ASP A 24 4.01 0.56 -1.18
CA ASP A 24 4.42 -0.78 -0.78
C ASP A 24 3.61 -1.86 -1.51
N GLN A 25 4.04 -3.11 -1.36
CA GLN A 25 3.39 -4.29 -1.89
C GLN A 25 2.99 -5.27 -0.80
N SER A 26 1.76 -5.77 -0.90
CA SER A 26 1.25 -6.73 0.07
C SER A 26 0.62 -7.97 -0.55
N GLY A 27 0.91 -9.12 0.03
CA GLY A 27 0.26 -10.38 -0.31
C GLY A 27 -1.08 -10.57 0.40
N PHE A 28 -2.14 -10.87 -0.36
CA PHE A 28 -3.44 -11.27 0.16
C PHE A 28 -3.74 -12.71 -0.23
N SER A 29 -3.89 -13.57 0.77
CA SER A 29 -4.24 -14.98 0.60
C SER A 29 -5.75 -15.19 0.66
N ALA A 30 -6.22 -16.22 -0.04
CA ALA A 30 -7.59 -16.71 0.04
C ALA A 30 -7.94 -17.21 1.45
N SER A 31 -7.00 -17.85 2.13
CA SER A 31 -7.10 -18.13 3.55
C SER A 31 -6.98 -16.82 4.37
N PRO A 32 -7.89 -16.56 5.33
CA PRO A 32 -7.68 -15.49 6.30
C PRO A 32 -6.42 -15.76 7.13
N PRO A 33 -5.72 -14.72 7.58
CA PRO A 33 -4.76 -14.90 8.66
C PRO A 33 -5.50 -15.32 9.94
N VAL A 34 -4.79 -15.96 10.87
CA VAL A 34 -5.36 -16.27 12.19
C VAL A 34 -5.65 -14.96 12.91
N GLN A 35 -6.92 -14.75 13.25
CA GLN A 35 -7.41 -13.56 13.94
C GLN A 35 -7.77 -13.91 15.39
N ARG A 36 -7.64 -12.94 16.29
CA ARG A 36 -8.17 -13.06 17.66
C ARG A 36 -9.65 -12.74 17.65
N GLY A 37 -10.46 -13.59 18.27
CA GLY A 37 -11.90 -13.40 18.37
C GLY A 37 -12.51 -14.23 19.49
N TRP A 38 -13.75 -13.89 19.84
CA TRP A 38 -14.55 -14.65 20.79
C TRP A 38 -15.34 -15.72 20.05
N SER A 39 -15.37 -16.92 20.60
CA SER A 39 -16.18 -18.04 20.09
C SER A 39 -16.74 -18.83 21.28
N PRO A 40 -17.90 -19.50 21.12
CA PRO A 40 -18.42 -20.37 22.16
C PRO A 40 -17.40 -21.44 22.57
N VAL A 41 -17.43 -21.84 23.84
CA VAL A 41 -16.53 -22.86 24.37
C VAL A 41 -16.77 -24.17 23.61
N GLY A 42 -15.71 -24.73 23.00
CA GLY A 42 -15.78 -25.95 22.20
C GLY A 42 -16.08 -25.74 20.71
N GLU A 43 -16.40 -24.52 20.28
CA GLU A 43 -16.75 -24.20 18.90
C GLU A 43 -15.85 -23.09 18.32
N PRO A 44 -14.53 -23.35 18.16
CA PRO A 44 -13.63 -22.34 17.61
C PRO A 44 -14.03 -21.97 16.18
N HIS A 45 -13.90 -20.68 15.86
CA HIS A 45 -14.01 -20.23 14.48
C HIS A 45 -12.97 -20.96 13.62
N ARG A 46 -13.46 -21.60 12.56
CA ARG A 46 -12.65 -22.38 11.62
C ARG A 46 -13.03 -22.09 10.19
N VAL A 47 -12.06 -22.18 9.32
CA VAL A 47 -12.21 -22.02 7.87
C VAL A 47 -11.38 -23.08 7.16
N LEU A 48 -11.79 -23.47 5.96
CA LEU A 48 -11.02 -24.42 5.16
C LEU A 48 -9.79 -23.70 4.57
N PRO A 49 -8.57 -24.25 4.74
CA PRO A 49 -7.38 -23.60 4.21
C PRO A 49 -7.35 -23.67 2.67
N GLN A 50 -6.95 -22.58 2.03
CA GLN A 50 -6.71 -22.52 0.59
C GLN A 50 -5.31 -21.94 0.30
N PRO A 51 -4.24 -22.72 0.52
CA PRO A 51 -2.85 -22.23 0.56
C PRO A 51 -2.30 -21.77 -0.79
N HIS A 52 -2.90 -22.20 -1.91
CA HIS A 52 -2.39 -21.94 -3.27
C HIS A 52 -3.10 -20.80 -3.99
N CYS A 53 -3.90 -20.00 -3.28
CA CYS A 53 -4.58 -18.86 -3.87
C CYS A 53 -4.18 -17.56 -3.15
N ARG A 54 -3.40 -16.73 -3.86
CA ARG A 54 -2.91 -15.43 -3.39
C ARG A 54 -2.98 -14.40 -4.52
N ARG A 55 -3.08 -13.13 -4.15
CA ARG A 55 -2.78 -11.97 -5.01
C ARG A 55 -1.68 -11.14 -4.38
N SER A 56 -0.89 -10.51 -5.24
CA SER A 56 0.04 -9.45 -4.84
C SER A 56 -0.63 -8.13 -5.16
N VAL A 57 -0.65 -7.21 -4.20
CA VAL A 57 -1.32 -5.93 -4.33
C VAL A 57 -0.28 -4.84 -4.24
N LEU A 58 -0.21 -3.98 -5.25
CA LEU A 58 0.50 -2.69 -5.20
C LEU A 58 -0.41 -1.69 -4.50
N GLY A 59 0.14 -0.88 -3.62
CA GLY A 59 -0.60 0.22 -3.01
C GLY A 59 0.20 1.50 -2.92
N ALA A 60 -0.49 2.61 -3.12
CA ALA A 60 -0.02 3.97 -2.89
C ALA A 60 -1.01 4.66 -1.95
N PHE A 61 -0.54 4.98 -0.76
CA PHE A 61 -1.31 5.69 0.25
C PHE A 61 -0.94 7.18 0.24
N ASP A 62 -1.90 8.03 -0.10
CA ASP A 62 -1.77 9.49 -0.02
C ASP A 62 -2.03 9.96 1.41
N PHE A 63 -0.97 10.41 2.07
CA PHE A 63 -1.01 10.81 3.47
C PHE A 63 -1.84 12.09 3.70
N GLY A 64 -1.82 13.03 2.76
CA GLY A 64 -2.55 14.29 2.89
C GLY A 64 -4.05 14.09 2.66
N ALA A 65 -4.40 13.39 1.58
CA ALA A 65 -5.80 13.12 1.23
C ALA A 65 -6.43 11.96 2.03
N ASN A 66 -5.61 11.16 2.71
CA ASN A 66 -6.00 9.91 3.35
C ASN A 66 -6.71 8.94 2.38
N LEU A 67 -6.14 8.78 1.18
CA LEU A 67 -6.68 7.94 0.10
C LEU A 67 -5.72 6.79 -0.23
N LEU A 68 -6.28 5.61 -0.53
CA LEU A 68 -5.51 4.43 -0.92
C LEU A 68 -5.80 4.06 -2.37
N LYS A 69 -4.81 4.27 -3.27
CA LYS A 69 -4.81 3.65 -4.60
C LYS A 69 -4.21 2.25 -4.49
N HIS A 70 -4.82 1.28 -5.16
CA HIS A 70 -4.36 -0.11 -5.11
C HIS A 70 -4.62 -0.83 -6.44
N GLU A 71 -3.77 -1.81 -6.74
CA GLU A 71 -3.93 -2.68 -7.90
C GLU A 71 -3.55 -4.12 -7.53
N ALA A 72 -4.46 -5.07 -7.77
CA ALA A 72 -4.26 -6.48 -7.46
C ALA A 72 -3.81 -7.26 -8.69
N SER A 73 -2.70 -7.98 -8.58
CA SER A 73 -2.17 -8.85 -9.62
C SER A 73 -2.16 -10.32 -9.19
N LYS A 74 -2.41 -11.21 -10.17
CA LYS A 74 -2.30 -12.67 -10.01
C LYS A 74 -0.87 -13.16 -10.11
N ALA A 75 -0.02 -12.38 -10.79
CA ALA A 75 1.36 -12.74 -11.07
C ALA A 75 2.30 -12.20 -9.98
N THR A 76 3.55 -12.66 -10.04
CA THR A 76 4.64 -12.04 -9.29
C THR A 76 4.87 -10.64 -9.84
N ILE A 77 4.75 -9.64 -8.98
CA ILE A 77 5.08 -8.25 -9.30
C ILE A 77 6.58 -8.15 -9.60
N LYS A 78 6.90 -7.49 -10.70
CA LYS A 78 8.25 -7.18 -11.14
C LYS A 78 8.41 -5.66 -11.22
N ARG A 79 9.65 -5.23 -11.40
CA ARG A 79 10.00 -3.81 -11.56
C ARG A 79 9.16 -3.08 -12.64
N PRO A 80 8.88 -3.64 -13.84
CA PRO A 80 8.04 -2.96 -14.82
C PRO A 80 6.63 -2.67 -14.31
N ASP A 81 6.04 -3.59 -13.53
CA ASP A 81 4.71 -3.39 -12.94
C ASP A 81 4.73 -2.25 -11.91
N VAL A 82 5.83 -2.13 -11.14
CA VAL A 82 6.04 -1.01 -10.20
C VAL A 82 6.18 0.31 -10.93
N ILE A 83 6.97 0.36 -12.01
CA ILE A 83 7.15 1.59 -12.82
C ILE A 83 5.81 2.02 -13.41
N GLN A 84 5.06 1.09 -14.01
CA GLN A 84 3.75 1.39 -14.57
C GLN A 84 2.78 1.92 -13.51
N PHE A 85 2.74 1.30 -12.33
CA PHE A 85 1.87 1.78 -11.26
C PHE A 85 2.27 3.17 -10.75
N LEU A 86 3.57 3.44 -10.61
CA LEU A 86 4.07 4.76 -10.21
C LEU A 86 3.86 5.82 -11.31
N ASP A 87 3.85 5.45 -12.59
CA ASP A 87 3.47 6.33 -13.69
C ASP A 87 2.03 6.83 -13.53
N GLU A 88 1.09 5.95 -13.19
CA GLU A 88 -0.28 6.34 -12.94
C GLU A 88 -0.41 7.26 -11.71
N VAL A 89 0.31 6.93 -10.63
CA VAL A 89 0.35 7.78 -9.42
C VAL A 89 0.91 9.16 -9.74
N ALA A 90 1.92 9.26 -10.60
CA ALA A 90 2.51 10.52 -11.04
C ALA A 90 1.52 11.37 -11.85
N GLN A 91 0.73 10.75 -12.73
CA GLN A 91 -0.29 11.42 -13.55
C GLN A 91 -1.47 11.96 -12.72
N GLU A 92 -1.78 11.33 -11.59
CA GLU A 92 -2.80 11.80 -10.65
C GLU A 92 -2.33 12.99 -9.78
N GLY A 93 -1.05 13.38 -9.87
CA GLY A 93 -0.50 14.50 -9.11
C GLY A 93 -1.11 15.85 -9.50
N ALA A 94 -1.31 16.72 -8.50
CA ALA A 94 -1.76 18.08 -8.74
C ALA A 94 -0.67 18.90 -9.47
N PRO A 95 -1.00 19.65 -10.55
CA PRO A 95 -0.03 20.47 -11.26
C PRO A 95 0.70 21.45 -10.34
N GLY A 96 2.03 21.44 -10.38
CA GLY A 96 2.86 22.36 -9.60
C GLY A 96 3.16 21.94 -8.17
N LEU A 97 2.51 20.90 -7.64
CA LEU A 97 2.78 20.37 -6.31
C LEU A 97 3.88 19.29 -6.36
N MET A 98 4.86 19.37 -5.47
CA MET A 98 5.89 18.34 -5.36
C MET A 98 5.28 17.04 -4.81
N THR A 99 5.47 15.92 -5.51
CA THR A 99 5.05 14.59 -5.06
C THR A 99 6.26 13.82 -4.56
N VAL A 100 6.23 13.38 -3.31
CA VAL A 100 7.29 12.57 -2.70
C VAL A 100 6.76 11.15 -2.47
N VAL A 101 7.37 10.17 -3.12
CA VAL A 101 7.02 8.76 -2.98
C VAL A 101 7.99 8.09 -2.02
N VAL A 102 7.50 7.68 -0.87
CA VAL A 102 8.23 6.95 0.17
C VAL A 102 8.23 5.46 -0.19
N LEU A 103 9.44 4.89 -0.26
CA LEU A 103 9.69 3.50 -0.66
C LEU A 103 10.59 2.81 0.38
N ASP A 104 10.39 1.50 0.57
CA ASP A 104 11.38 0.65 1.24
C ASP A 104 12.57 0.35 0.29
N ASN A 105 13.53 -0.46 0.75
CA ASN A 105 14.70 -0.83 -0.06
C ASN A 105 14.55 -2.18 -0.80
N ALA A 106 13.33 -2.58 -1.17
CA ALA A 106 13.15 -3.79 -1.96
C ALA A 106 13.88 -3.67 -3.31
N SER A 107 14.56 -4.73 -3.75
CA SER A 107 15.38 -4.72 -4.98
C SER A 107 14.60 -4.39 -6.26
N ILE A 108 13.29 -4.58 -6.24
CA ILE A 108 12.36 -4.24 -7.33
C ILE A 108 12.04 -2.75 -7.39
N HIS A 109 12.28 -1.98 -6.32
CA HIS A 109 12.13 -0.51 -6.30
C HIS A 109 13.41 0.19 -6.77
N HIS A 110 14.54 -0.51 -6.76
CA HIS A 110 15.82 0.00 -7.23
C HIS A 110 16.09 -0.35 -8.69
N ASN A 111 17.13 0.26 -9.27
CA ASN A 111 17.54 0.10 -10.66
C ASN A 111 16.43 0.46 -11.66
N ILE A 112 15.61 1.45 -11.30
CA ILE A 112 14.76 2.17 -12.24
C ILE A 112 15.70 3.02 -13.11
N ASP A 113 15.49 3.03 -14.41
CA ASP A 113 16.32 3.78 -15.34
C ASP A 113 16.24 5.29 -15.06
N GLN A 114 17.36 5.97 -15.29
CA GLN A 114 17.48 7.39 -15.00
C GLN A 114 16.50 8.23 -15.85
N GLU A 115 16.21 7.80 -17.07
CA GLU A 115 15.25 8.47 -17.97
C GLU A 115 13.84 8.50 -17.36
N THR A 116 13.38 7.39 -16.78
CA THR A 116 12.10 7.31 -16.07
C THR A 116 12.09 8.22 -14.83
N ILE A 117 13.18 8.23 -14.05
CA ILE A 117 13.30 9.10 -12.87
C ILE A 117 13.28 10.58 -13.28
N ASP A 118 14.00 10.94 -14.33
CA ASP A 118 14.07 12.30 -14.86
C ASP A 118 12.70 12.73 -15.40
N ARG A 119 12.01 11.85 -16.13
CA ARG A 119 10.63 12.07 -16.61
C ARG A 119 9.68 12.34 -15.44
N TRP A 120 9.71 11.50 -14.40
CA TRP A 120 8.90 11.70 -13.19
C TRP A 120 9.16 13.05 -12.53
N PHE A 121 10.41 13.48 -12.47
CA PHE A 121 10.77 14.77 -11.89
C PHE A 121 10.33 15.95 -12.75
N LEU A 122 10.63 15.92 -14.05
CA LEU A 122 10.40 17.03 -14.98
C LEU A 122 8.91 17.23 -15.28
N ASP A 123 8.19 16.14 -15.56
CA ASP A 123 6.81 16.22 -16.03
C ASP A 123 5.81 16.24 -14.86
N HIS A 124 6.11 15.52 -13.78
CA HIS A 124 5.18 15.30 -12.67
C HIS A 124 5.65 15.86 -11.32
N ARG A 125 6.84 16.46 -11.25
CA ARG A 125 7.47 16.90 -9.98
C ARG A 125 7.46 15.80 -8.93
N MET A 126 7.68 14.56 -9.38
CA MET A 126 7.70 13.39 -8.52
C MET A 126 9.14 13.00 -8.18
N VAL A 127 9.41 12.78 -6.90
CA VAL A 127 10.72 12.33 -6.39
C VAL A 127 10.57 11.10 -5.51
N LEU A 128 11.57 10.23 -5.55
CA LEU A 128 11.60 9.01 -4.73
C LEU A 128 12.38 9.26 -3.44
N PHE A 129 11.81 8.84 -2.31
CA PHE A 129 12.41 8.91 -1.00
C PHE A 129 12.54 7.51 -0.39
N TYR A 130 13.75 6.97 -0.38
CA TYR A 130 14.02 5.65 0.18
C TYR A 130 14.24 5.70 1.69
N LEU A 131 13.46 4.90 2.42
CA LEU A 131 13.59 4.72 3.86
C LEU A 131 14.95 4.11 4.24
N PRO A 132 15.37 4.16 5.52
CA PRO A 132 16.46 3.33 6.01
C PRO A 132 16.14 1.83 5.84
N PRO A 133 17.15 0.97 5.66
CA PRO A 133 16.94 -0.49 5.62
C PRO A 133 16.29 -1.00 6.90
N TYR A 134 15.38 -1.97 6.77
CA TYR A 134 14.70 -2.64 7.88
C TYR A 134 13.88 -1.70 8.79
N SER A 135 13.29 -0.64 8.23
CA SER A 135 12.43 0.31 8.96
C SER A 135 10.96 0.27 8.49
N PRO A 136 10.27 -0.89 8.53
CA PRO A 136 8.87 -0.98 8.10
C PRO A 136 7.92 -0.10 8.93
N GLU A 137 8.27 0.22 10.18
CA GLU A 137 7.51 1.13 11.05
C GLU A 137 7.42 2.55 10.51
N LEU A 138 8.32 2.94 9.61
CA LEU A 138 8.29 4.25 8.95
C LEU A 138 7.40 4.26 7.71
N ASN A 139 7.00 3.09 7.20
CA ASN A 139 6.14 3.00 6.02
C ASN A 139 4.67 2.87 6.45
N LEU A 140 3.92 3.98 6.47
CA LEU A 140 2.57 4.00 7.05
C LEU A 140 1.58 3.07 6.35
N ILE A 141 1.79 2.76 5.06
CA ILE A 141 0.93 1.82 4.33
C ILE A 141 1.01 0.38 4.90
N GLU A 142 2.10 0.01 5.58
CA GLU A 142 2.22 -1.28 6.28
C GLU A 142 1.19 -1.41 7.41
N ILE A 143 0.86 -0.29 8.06
CA ILE A 143 -0.20 -0.24 9.07
C ILE A 143 -1.56 -0.47 8.40
N ILE A 144 -1.80 0.12 7.22
CA ILE A 144 -3.02 -0.11 6.44
C ILE A 144 -3.14 -1.59 6.06
N TRP A 145 -2.06 -2.21 5.57
CA TRP A 145 -2.06 -3.64 5.25
C TRP A 145 -2.34 -4.54 6.45
N LYS A 146 -1.75 -4.21 7.60
CA LYS A 146 -2.02 -4.92 8.84
C LYS A 146 -3.51 -4.83 9.21
N HIS A 147 -4.10 -3.64 9.16
CA HIS A 147 -5.51 -3.47 9.47
C HIS A 147 -6.43 -4.16 8.44
N ALA A 148 -6.13 -4.03 7.16
CA ALA A 148 -6.88 -4.71 6.10
C ALA A 148 -6.92 -6.22 6.33
N LYS A 149 -5.79 -6.85 6.67
CA LYS A 149 -5.70 -8.31 6.83
C LYS A 149 -6.28 -8.82 8.15
N TYR A 150 -6.03 -8.13 9.26
CA TYR A 150 -6.33 -8.64 10.59
C TYR A 150 -7.58 -8.07 11.24
N HIS A 151 -8.07 -6.91 10.77
CA HIS A 151 -9.18 -6.20 11.41
C HIS A 151 -10.36 -6.00 10.48
N TRP A 152 -10.14 -5.64 9.21
CA TRP A 152 -11.23 -5.36 8.27
C TRP A 152 -11.67 -6.60 7.48
N ARG A 153 -10.71 -7.45 7.10
CA ARG A 153 -11.02 -8.70 6.41
C ARG A 153 -11.78 -9.64 7.34
N ARG A 154 -12.95 -10.09 6.87
CA ARG A 154 -13.74 -11.13 7.54
C ARG A 154 -12.96 -12.44 7.62
N PHE A 155 -13.17 -13.18 8.70
CA PHE A 155 -12.61 -14.51 8.89
C PHE A 155 -13.35 -15.58 8.06
N VAL A 156 -13.20 -15.48 6.74
CA VAL A 156 -13.77 -16.41 5.75
C VAL A 156 -12.72 -16.76 4.70
N THR A 157 -12.80 -17.97 4.16
CA THR A 157 -11.97 -18.37 3.01
C THR A 157 -12.60 -17.84 1.73
N TRP A 158 -11.82 -17.07 0.98
CA TRP A 158 -12.17 -16.68 -0.39
C TRP A 158 -11.77 -17.78 -1.37
N THR A 159 -12.30 -17.77 -2.60
CA THR A 159 -11.93 -18.72 -3.65
C THR A 159 -11.14 -18.04 -4.76
N LYS A 160 -10.68 -18.81 -5.75
CA LYS A 160 -9.97 -18.25 -6.92
C LYS A 160 -10.86 -17.29 -7.72
N GLU A 161 -12.15 -17.52 -7.71
CA GLU A 161 -13.18 -16.75 -8.42
C GLU A 161 -13.57 -15.48 -7.65
N THR A 162 -13.52 -15.50 -6.31
CA THR A 162 -13.99 -14.37 -5.49
C THR A 162 -12.88 -13.47 -4.97
N ILE A 163 -11.64 -13.95 -4.88
CA ILE A 163 -10.52 -13.21 -4.27
C ILE A 163 -10.29 -11.81 -4.88
N ASP A 164 -10.45 -11.67 -6.20
CA ASP A 164 -10.23 -10.39 -6.90
C ASP A 164 -11.30 -9.37 -6.47
N THR A 165 -12.57 -9.76 -6.50
CA THR A 165 -13.70 -8.92 -6.06
C THR A 165 -13.65 -8.61 -4.57
N GLU A 166 -13.25 -9.58 -3.74
CA GLU A 166 -13.17 -9.40 -2.29
C GLU A 166 -12.03 -8.45 -1.89
N ILE A 167 -10.88 -8.51 -2.58
CA ILE A 167 -9.79 -7.54 -2.38
C ILE A 167 -10.26 -6.14 -2.80
N ALA A 168 -10.87 -6.02 -3.99
CA ALA A 168 -11.38 -4.74 -4.48
C ALA A 168 -12.42 -4.13 -3.52
N LYS A 169 -13.31 -4.96 -2.95
CA LYS A 169 -14.27 -4.51 -1.93
C LYS A 169 -13.58 -4.10 -0.63
N LEU A 170 -12.67 -4.92 -0.13
CA LEU A 170 -11.97 -4.68 1.13
C LEU A 170 -11.15 -3.38 1.08
N LEU A 171 -10.38 -3.18 0.02
CA LEU A 171 -9.49 -2.04 -0.14
C LEU A 171 -10.21 -0.81 -0.71
N GLY A 172 -11.22 -1.00 -1.57
CA GLY A 172 -12.10 0.08 -2.03
C GLY A 172 -13.00 0.66 -0.93
N GLY A 173 -13.22 -0.09 0.16
CA GLY A 173 -13.85 0.40 1.38
C GLY A 173 -12.96 1.34 2.23
N TYR A 174 -11.67 1.49 1.90
CA TYR A 174 -10.81 2.46 2.58
C TYR A 174 -11.29 3.90 2.30
N SER A 175 -11.21 4.75 3.32
CA SER A 175 -11.77 6.12 3.38
C SER A 175 -13.30 6.21 3.48
N SER A 176 -14.05 5.12 3.28
CA SER A 176 -15.53 5.12 3.36
C SER A 176 -16.06 4.26 4.52
N GLU A 177 -15.69 2.98 4.56
CA GLU A 177 -16.03 2.03 5.63
C GLU A 177 -14.92 1.94 6.68
N PHE A 178 -13.68 2.11 6.24
CA PHE A 178 -12.48 1.98 7.07
C PHE A 178 -11.61 3.22 6.94
N GLU A 179 -11.18 3.79 8.06
CA GLU A 179 -10.26 4.93 8.07
C GLU A 179 -9.21 4.70 9.17
N ILE A 180 -7.94 5.02 8.87
CA ILE A 180 -6.91 5.17 9.89
C ILE A 180 -6.51 6.63 9.91
N ARG A 181 -6.50 7.23 11.10
CA ARG A 181 -5.98 8.58 11.31
C ARG A 181 -4.61 8.49 11.94
N PHE A 182 -3.60 8.86 11.16
CA PHE A 182 -2.24 8.97 11.62
C PHE A 182 -2.09 10.36 12.29
N ALA A 183 -2.15 10.37 13.63
CA ALA A 183 -2.04 11.57 14.47
C ALA A 183 -0.70 12.31 14.27
#